data_AF-A0A6N9QYC9-F1
#
_entry.id   AF-A0A6N9QYC9-F1
#
_cell.length_a   1.000
_cell.length_b   1.000
_cell.length_c   1.000
_cell.angle_alpha   90.00
_cell.angle_beta   90.00
_cell.angle_gamma   90.00
#
_symmetry.space_group_name_H-M   'P 1'
#
loop_
_entity.id
_entity.type
_entity.pdbx_description
1 polymer ?
#
loop_
_entity_poly.entity_id
_entity_poly.type
_entity_poly.pdbx_seq_one_letter_code
_entity_poly.pdbx_strand_id
1 'polypeptide(L)'
;MRQIKASEVKPGMTIRWDQGGITYECTVSSVGPARFGVNVMAERSAAHIYDETPVTVLAEPQPEEPTWFGARVVVDGQRFLRSPEEKSDDQPWLEENTGVWHNWDDLCEMGNVQIIPDQGWTVPTDTETAPVVPDRIEEWPEDDTALRKHEWRDRLGRIWYHGFAGFDTGWSGGGALIWGKPSDGPWIRVVDA
;
A
#
# COMPACT_ATOMS: atom_id res chain seq x y z
N MET A 1 -6.60 -25.69 -8.63
CA MET A 1 -6.73 -25.99 -10.07
C MET A 1 -8.16 -26.41 -10.36
N ARG A 2 -8.81 -25.77 -11.34
CA ARG A 2 -10.18 -26.12 -11.77
C ARG A 2 -10.20 -26.31 -13.28
N GLN A 3 -11.10 -27.19 -13.76
CA GLN A 3 -11.37 -27.30 -15.19
C GLN A 3 -12.49 -26.35 -15.58
N ILE A 4 -12.32 -25.70 -16.72
CA ILE A 4 -13.28 -24.77 -17.33
C ILE A 4 -13.47 -25.14 -18.81
N LYS A 5 -14.54 -24.63 -19.42
CA LYS A 5 -14.74 -24.70 -20.87
C LYS A 5 -13.85 -23.70 -21.59
N ALA A 6 -13.56 -23.95 -22.86
CA ALA A 6 -12.79 -23.03 -23.70
C ALA A 6 -13.39 -21.60 -23.72
N SER A 7 -14.73 -21.49 -23.72
CA SER A 7 -15.45 -20.21 -23.69
C SER A 7 -15.37 -19.43 -22.37
N GLU A 8 -14.89 -20.06 -21.29
CA GLU A 8 -14.73 -19.42 -19.98
C GLU A 8 -13.31 -18.86 -19.77
N VAL A 9 -12.40 -19.08 -20.72
CA VAL A 9 -11.04 -18.53 -20.70
C VAL A 9 -11.09 -17.01 -20.79
N LYS A 10 -10.31 -16.33 -19.94
CA LYS A 10 -10.23 -14.87 -19.88
C LYS A 10 -8.78 -14.40 -19.99
N PRO A 11 -8.54 -13.16 -20.46
CA PRO A 11 -7.24 -12.52 -20.33
C PRO A 11 -6.73 -12.55 -18.88
N GLY A 12 -5.43 -12.72 -18.70
CA GLY A 12 -4.74 -12.82 -17.42
C GLY A 12 -4.73 -14.22 -16.80
N MET A 13 -5.52 -15.17 -17.28
CA MET A 13 -5.46 -16.56 -16.78
C MET A 13 -4.18 -17.27 -17.25
N THR A 14 -3.57 -18.07 -16.38
CA THR A 14 -2.60 -19.10 -16.79
C THR A 14 -3.34 -20.42 -16.94
N ILE A 15 -3.32 -20.99 -18.14
CA ILE A 15 -4.11 -22.17 -18.50
C ILE A 15 -3.23 -23.28 -19.08
N ARG A 16 -3.71 -24.52 -18.96
CA ARG A 16 -3.14 -25.72 -19.60
C ARG A 16 -4.25 -26.55 -20.26
N TRP A 17 -4.01 -27.06 -21.46
CA TRP A 17 -4.96 -27.95 -22.15
C TRP A 17 -4.23 -28.94 -23.05
N ASP A 18 -4.90 -30.05 -23.37
CA ASP A 18 -4.37 -31.07 -24.27
C ASP A 18 -5.14 -31.06 -25.59
N GLN A 19 -4.43 -30.98 -26.71
CA GLN A 19 -5.05 -31.00 -28.04
C GLN A 19 -4.16 -31.76 -29.02
N GLY A 20 -4.73 -32.79 -29.66
CA GLY A 20 -3.99 -33.61 -30.63
C GLY A 20 -2.81 -34.39 -30.03
N GLY A 21 -2.87 -34.71 -28.73
CA GLY A 21 -1.79 -35.39 -28.01
C GLY A 21 -0.63 -34.48 -27.58
N ILE A 22 -0.79 -33.16 -27.73
CA ILE A 22 0.18 -32.16 -27.28
C ILE A 22 -0.44 -31.38 -26.11
N THR A 23 0.31 -31.27 -25.01
CA THR A 23 -0.03 -30.42 -23.89
C THR A 23 0.49 -29.01 -24.14
N TYR A 24 -0.41 -28.04 -24.05
CA TYR A 24 -0.11 -26.61 -24.17
C TYR A 24 -0.31 -25.94 -22.82
N GLU A 25 0.53 -24.94 -22.54
CA GLU A 25 0.43 -24.10 -21.35
C GLU A 25 0.80 -22.67 -21.71
N CYS A 26 -0.01 -21.69 -21.30
CA CYS A 26 0.31 -20.29 -21.51
C CYS A 26 -0.45 -19.36 -20.54
N THR A 27 0.08 -18.14 -20.38
CA THR A 27 -0.66 -17.00 -19.82
C THR A 27 -1.36 -16.27 -20.96
N VAL A 28 -2.68 -16.12 -20.83
CA VAL A 28 -3.56 -15.57 -21.87
C VAL A 28 -3.48 -14.05 -21.86
N SER A 29 -3.00 -13.45 -22.95
CA SER A 29 -2.97 -11.99 -23.14
C SER A 29 -4.27 -11.46 -23.72
N SER A 30 -4.91 -12.19 -24.63
CA SER A 30 -6.25 -11.86 -25.13
C SER A 30 -7.00 -13.09 -25.61
N VAL A 31 -8.34 -13.00 -25.68
CA VAL A 31 -9.23 -14.05 -26.15
C VAL A 31 -10.12 -13.49 -27.24
N GLY A 32 -10.17 -14.18 -28.39
CA GLY A 32 -11.04 -13.85 -29.50
C GLY A 32 -12.01 -15.00 -29.80
N PRO A 33 -13.23 -14.72 -30.25
CA PRO A 33 -14.14 -15.77 -30.69
C PRO A 33 -13.58 -16.47 -31.93
N ALA A 34 -13.78 -17.78 -32.01
CA ALA A 34 -13.41 -18.58 -33.17
C ALA A 34 -14.53 -19.55 -33.55
N ARG A 35 -14.47 -20.10 -34.76
CA ARG A 35 -15.46 -21.10 -35.18
C ARG A 35 -15.21 -22.39 -34.41
N PHE A 36 -16.17 -22.79 -33.57
CA PHE A 36 -16.12 -23.99 -32.70
C PHE A 36 -15.10 -23.91 -31.56
N GLY A 37 -14.84 -22.71 -31.04
CA GLY A 37 -13.88 -22.54 -29.95
C GLY A 37 -13.50 -21.09 -29.69
N VAL A 38 -12.32 -20.92 -29.11
CA VAL A 38 -11.70 -19.61 -28.86
C VAL A 38 -10.28 -19.56 -29.42
N ASN A 39 -9.87 -18.38 -29.88
CA ASN A 39 -8.47 -18.09 -30.14
C ASN A 39 -7.89 -17.43 -28.88
N VAL A 40 -6.90 -18.07 -28.28
CA VAL A 40 -6.13 -17.50 -27.18
C VAL A 40 -4.82 -16.95 -27.74
N MET A 41 -4.53 -15.70 -27.40
CA MET A 41 -3.22 -15.10 -27.61
C MET A 41 -2.44 -15.21 -26.31
N ALA A 42 -1.17 -15.56 -26.42
CA ALA A 42 -0.15 -15.36 -25.40
C ALA A 42 0.92 -14.42 -25.98
N GLU A 43 1.85 -13.95 -25.15
CA GLU A 43 2.84 -12.93 -25.54
C GLU A 43 3.59 -13.26 -26.85
N ARG A 44 3.82 -14.55 -27.13
CA ARG A 44 4.61 -15.00 -28.30
C ARG A 44 3.93 -16.08 -29.15
N SER A 45 2.67 -16.41 -28.87
CA SER A 45 1.99 -17.49 -29.57
C SER A 45 0.49 -17.26 -29.62
N ALA A 46 -0.15 -17.81 -30.65
CA ALA A 46 -1.59 -17.93 -30.71
C ALA A 46 -1.95 -19.42 -30.72
N ALA A 47 -3.03 -19.77 -30.04
CA ALA A 47 -3.57 -21.12 -30.12
C ALA A 47 -5.09 -21.08 -30.27
N HIS A 48 -5.61 -22.10 -30.94
CA HIS A 48 -7.04 -22.32 -31.08
C HIS A 48 -7.44 -23.48 -30.17
N ILE A 49 -8.38 -23.22 -29.25
CA ILE A 49 -8.92 -24.21 -28.31
C ILE A 49 -10.34 -24.53 -28.76
N TYR A 50 -10.60 -25.80 -29.11
CA TYR A 50 -11.96 -26.24 -29.47
C TYR A 50 -12.89 -26.24 -28.26
N ASP A 51 -14.18 -25.96 -28.46
CA ASP A 51 -15.19 -25.84 -27.38
C ASP A 51 -15.24 -27.05 -26.42
N GLU A 52 -15.07 -28.26 -26.95
CA GLU A 52 -15.12 -29.51 -26.19
C GLU A 52 -13.79 -29.84 -25.47
N THR A 53 -12.75 -29.02 -25.66
CA THR A 53 -11.45 -29.24 -25.04
C THR A 53 -11.49 -28.77 -23.57
N PRO A 54 -11.28 -29.66 -22.59
CA PRO A 54 -11.22 -29.24 -21.20
C PRO A 54 -9.96 -28.41 -20.97
N VAL A 55 -10.14 -27.22 -20.39
CA VAL A 55 -9.03 -26.31 -20.06
C VAL A 55 -8.82 -26.33 -18.56
N THR A 56 -7.59 -26.57 -18.12
CA THR A 56 -7.20 -26.50 -16.71
C THR A 56 -6.69 -25.10 -16.39
N VAL A 57 -7.31 -24.42 -15.42
CA VAL A 57 -6.82 -23.14 -14.89
C VAL A 57 -5.74 -23.43 -13.85
N LEU A 58 -4.53 -22.97 -14.14
CA LEU A 58 -3.38 -23.02 -13.26
C LEU A 58 -3.35 -21.80 -12.32
N ALA A 59 -3.65 -20.61 -12.86
CA ALA A 59 -3.79 -19.35 -12.11
C ALA A 59 -4.93 -18.49 -12.66
N GLU A 60 -5.68 -17.85 -11.78
CA GLU A 60 -6.69 -16.85 -12.14
C GLU A 60 -6.02 -15.50 -12.45
N PRO A 61 -6.70 -14.59 -13.18
CA PRO A 61 -6.18 -13.24 -13.39
C PRO A 61 -6.03 -12.54 -12.05
N GLN A 62 -4.86 -11.96 -11.80
CA GLN A 62 -4.67 -11.08 -10.65
C GLN A 62 -5.51 -9.81 -10.84
N PRO A 63 -6.13 -9.27 -9.78
CA PRO A 63 -6.83 -7.99 -9.87
C PRO A 63 -5.86 -6.84 -10.18
N GLU A 64 -6.40 -5.73 -10.70
CA GLU A 64 -5.61 -4.50 -10.82
C GLU A 64 -5.29 -3.93 -9.43
N GLU A 65 -4.11 -3.30 -9.32
CA GLU A 65 -3.69 -2.67 -8.07
C GLU A 65 -4.67 -1.55 -7.67
N PRO A 66 -5.30 -1.64 -6.49
CA PRO A 66 -6.11 -0.54 -5.98
C PRO A 66 -5.19 0.58 -5.47
N THR A 67 -5.34 1.77 -6.06
CA THR A 67 -4.47 2.93 -5.77
C THR A 67 -4.96 3.83 -4.64
N TRP A 68 -6.18 3.61 -4.13
CA TRP A 68 -6.75 4.43 -3.07
C TRP A 68 -6.19 4.08 -1.69
N PHE A 69 -5.93 5.10 -0.88
CA PHE A 69 -5.49 4.92 0.49
C PHE A 69 -6.50 4.11 1.32
N GLY A 70 -6.00 3.22 2.19
CA GLY A 70 -6.82 2.36 3.01
C GLY A 70 -7.44 1.18 2.25
N ALA A 71 -7.05 0.96 0.99
CA ALA A 71 -7.37 -0.28 0.28
C ALA A 71 -6.88 -1.49 1.07
N ARG A 72 -7.68 -2.56 1.08
CA ARG A 72 -7.39 -3.78 1.82
C ARG A 72 -7.43 -4.96 0.88
N VAL A 73 -6.43 -5.82 1.00
CA VAL A 73 -6.35 -7.05 0.23
C VAL A 73 -6.02 -8.24 1.11
N VAL A 74 -6.48 -9.40 0.67
CA VAL A 74 -6.14 -10.69 1.25
C VAL A 74 -5.39 -11.51 0.22
N VAL A 75 -4.24 -12.05 0.60
CA VAL A 75 -3.43 -12.96 -0.23
C VAL A 75 -3.25 -14.25 0.56
N ASP A 76 -3.81 -15.35 0.07
CA ASP A 76 -3.75 -16.68 0.71
C ASP A 76 -4.06 -16.68 2.22
N GLY A 77 -4.99 -15.81 2.64
CA GLY A 77 -5.43 -15.66 4.03
C GLY A 77 -4.63 -14.66 4.87
N GLN A 78 -3.54 -14.12 4.34
CA GLN A 78 -2.79 -12.99 4.92
C GLN A 78 -3.41 -11.66 4.50
N ARG A 79 -3.33 -10.64 5.37
CA ARG A 79 -4.05 -9.38 5.22
C ARG A 79 -3.07 -8.22 5.06
N PHE A 80 -3.35 -7.37 4.09
CA PHE A 80 -2.51 -6.23 3.73
C PHE A 80 -3.35 -4.96 3.61
N LEU A 81 -2.77 -3.84 4.05
CA LEU A 81 -3.38 -2.51 4.02
C LEU A 81 -2.50 -1.57 3.21
N ARG A 82 -3.10 -0.82 2.28
CA ARG A 82 -2.43 0.28 1.59
C ARG A 82 -2.30 1.47 2.54
N SER A 83 -1.10 1.74 3.05
CA SER A 83 -0.79 2.78 4.04
C SER A 83 -0.27 4.06 3.36
N PRO A 84 -0.43 5.26 3.96
CA PRO A 84 0.11 6.50 3.41
C PRO A 84 1.49 6.84 3.99
N GLU A 85 1.97 6.07 4.99
CA GLU A 85 3.19 6.39 5.74
C GLU A 85 4.45 6.09 4.92
N GLU A 86 5.42 6.98 5.08
CA GLU A 86 6.69 7.02 4.33
C GLU A 86 7.49 5.71 4.46
N LYS A 87 7.33 4.83 3.48
CA LYS A 87 8.41 3.98 2.97
C LYS A 87 8.26 3.76 1.46
N SER A 88 8.35 4.88 0.75
CA SER A 88 8.28 5.05 -0.71
C SER A 88 6.98 4.61 -1.39
N ASP A 89 6.62 5.31 -2.47
CA ASP A 89 5.49 4.96 -3.34
C ASP A 89 5.62 3.55 -3.94
N ASP A 90 6.80 2.93 -3.83
CA ASP A 90 7.10 1.63 -4.41
C ASP A 90 6.61 0.46 -3.54
N GLN A 91 6.43 0.63 -2.23
CA GLN A 91 5.98 -0.44 -1.33
C GLN A 91 4.84 0.03 -0.42
N PRO A 92 3.64 0.33 -0.96
CA PRO A 92 2.58 0.93 -0.16
C PRO A 92 1.79 -0.08 0.69
N TRP A 93 2.10 -1.39 0.62
CA TRP A 93 1.30 -2.45 1.24
C TRP A 93 1.91 -2.97 2.53
N LEU A 94 1.24 -2.72 3.66
CA LEU A 94 1.65 -3.17 4.98
C LEU A 94 0.96 -4.48 5.38
N GLU A 95 1.74 -5.51 5.73
CA GLU A 95 1.21 -6.76 6.28
C GLU A 95 0.80 -6.60 7.75
N GLU A 96 -0.45 -6.94 8.07
CA GLU A 96 -1.07 -6.65 9.38
C GLU A 96 -0.35 -7.29 10.58
N ASN A 97 0.17 -8.52 10.42
CA ASN A 97 0.73 -9.28 11.55
C ASN A 97 2.22 -9.04 11.79
N THR A 98 2.95 -8.60 10.75
CA THR A 98 4.42 -8.54 10.77
C THR A 98 4.94 -7.11 10.65
N GLY A 99 4.11 -6.19 10.14
CA GLY A 99 4.54 -4.82 9.81
C GLY A 99 5.52 -4.76 8.63
N VAL A 100 5.66 -5.84 7.86
CA VAL A 100 6.50 -5.88 6.66
C VAL A 100 5.79 -5.16 5.52
N TRP A 101 6.56 -4.38 4.77
CA TRP A 101 6.09 -3.64 3.60
C TRP A 101 6.37 -4.42 2.32
N HIS A 102 5.41 -4.35 1.41
CA HIS A 102 5.38 -5.07 0.14
C HIS A 102 4.96 -4.11 -0.98
N ASN A 103 5.41 -4.41 -2.20
CA ASN A 103 4.86 -3.81 -3.42
C ASN A 103 3.71 -4.69 -3.96
N TRP A 104 3.01 -4.24 -4.99
CA TRP A 104 1.91 -5.01 -5.57
C TRP A 104 2.34 -6.30 -6.26
N ASP A 105 3.51 -6.29 -6.91
CA ASP A 105 4.06 -7.47 -7.57
C ASP A 105 4.38 -8.56 -6.54
N ASP A 106 4.95 -8.19 -5.39
CA ASP A 106 5.20 -9.09 -4.25
C ASP A 106 3.89 -9.79 -3.84
N LEU A 107 2.80 -9.03 -3.70
CA LEU A 107 1.48 -9.59 -3.35
C LEU A 107 0.95 -10.55 -4.44
N CYS A 108 1.16 -10.21 -5.71
CA CYS A 108 0.76 -11.07 -6.83
C CYS A 108 1.59 -12.36 -6.93
N GLU A 109 2.87 -12.31 -6.53
CA GLU A 109 3.76 -13.47 -6.44
C GLU A 109 3.46 -14.35 -5.22
N MET A 110 3.00 -13.75 -4.12
CA MET A 110 2.66 -14.46 -2.88
C MET A 110 1.44 -15.36 -3.03
N GLY A 111 0.50 -15.05 -3.93
CA GLY A 111 -0.66 -15.90 -4.15
C GLY A 111 -1.84 -15.18 -4.82
N ASN A 112 -3.03 -15.71 -4.63
CA ASN A 112 -4.23 -15.13 -5.24
C ASN A 112 -4.70 -13.91 -4.45
N VAL A 113 -4.59 -12.72 -5.04
CA VAL A 113 -4.97 -11.46 -4.38
C VAL A 113 -6.48 -11.24 -4.44
N GLN A 114 -7.09 -10.89 -3.32
CA GLN A 114 -8.52 -10.53 -3.21
C GLN A 114 -8.67 -9.15 -2.59
N ILE A 115 -9.25 -8.21 -3.33
CA ILE A 115 -9.61 -6.89 -2.78
C ILE A 115 -10.88 -7.03 -1.95
N ILE A 116 -10.82 -6.65 -0.67
CA ILE A 116 -11.95 -6.72 0.24
C ILE A 116 -12.53 -5.31 0.48
N PRO A 117 -13.87 -5.17 0.51
CA PRO A 117 -14.50 -3.88 0.84
C PRO A 117 -14.17 -3.46 2.28
N ASP A 118 -14.32 -2.17 2.55
CA ASP A 118 -14.11 -1.64 3.90
C ASP A 118 -15.10 -2.27 4.90
N GLN A 119 -14.61 -3.20 5.71
CA GLN A 119 -15.37 -3.89 6.75
C GLN A 119 -15.23 -3.23 8.14
N GLY A 120 -14.82 -1.96 8.23
CA GLY A 120 -14.69 -1.25 9.49
C GLY A 120 -13.45 -1.62 10.31
N TRP A 121 -12.35 -1.97 9.64
CA TRP A 121 -11.11 -2.35 10.33
C TRP A 121 -10.36 -1.09 10.71
N THR A 122 -10.31 -0.85 12.00
CA THR A 122 -9.41 0.12 12.57
C THR A 122 -8.03 -0.51 12.61
N VAL A 123 -7.05 0.17 12.02
CA VAL A 123 -5.65 -0.02 12.43
C VAL A 123 -5.64 0.03 13.97
N PRO A 124 -4.93 -0.85 14.68
CA PRO A 124 -4.47 -0.53 16.02
C PRO A 124 -3.49 0.64 15.85
N THR A 125 -4.01 1.81 15.51
CA THR A 125 -3.38 3.02 15.98
C THR A 125 -3.49 2.84 17.48
N ASP A 126 -2.35 2.79 18.16
CA ASP A 126 -2.26 3.15 19.57
C ASP A 126 -2.73 4.62 19.71
N THR A 127 -4.01 4.83 19.44
CA THR A 127 -4.82 6.00 19.74
C THR A 127 -5.52 5.72 21.07
N GLU A 128 -4.77 5.20 22.05
CA GLU A 128 -4.92 5.79 23.37
C GLU A 128 -4.35 7.21 23.27
N THR A 129 -5.24 8.16 22.99
CA THR A 129 -4.99 9.60 23.18
C THR A 129 -3.76 10.13 22.46
N ALA A 130 -3.85 10.34 21.14
CA ALA A 130 -2.98 11.34 20.51
C ALA A 130 -3.16 12.65 21.31
N PRO A 131 -2.11 13.21 21.95
CA PRO A 131 -2.27 14.35 22.83
C PRO A 131 -2.86 15.52 22.04
N VAL A 132 -3.95 16.10 22.54
CA VAL A 132 -4.52 17.32 21.94
C VAL A 132 -3.46 18.42 22.07
N VAL A 133 -2.85 18.78 20.94
CA VAL A 133 -1.85 19.85 20.88
C VAL A 133 -2.59 21.20 20.88
N PRO A 134 -2.44 22.04 21.91
CA PRO A 134 -3.14 23.32 21.99
C PRO A 134 -2.54 24.36 21.01
N ASP A 135 -3.30 25.37 20.65
CA ASP A 135 -2.79 26.49 19.83
C ASP A 135 -1.84 27.43 20.61
N ARG A 136 -1.86 27.34 21.94
CA ARG A 136 -1.04 28.14 22.85
C ARG A 136 -0.60 27.32 24.05
N ILE A 137 0.67 27.43 24.39
CA ILE A 137 1.30 26.79 25.55
C ILE A 137 1.82 27.88 26.49
N GLU A 138 1.46 27.84 27.76
CA GLU A 138 1.99 28.75 28.79
C GLU A 138 3.28 28.20 29.42
N GLU A 139 3.34 26.89 29.62
CA GLU A 139 4.48 26.19 30.22
C GLU A 139 4.85 25.00 29.34
N TRP A 140 6.14 24.90 28.99
CA TRP A 140 6.61 23.85 28.09
C TRP A 140 6.59 22.49 28.81
N PRO A 141 5.90 21.47 28.28
CA PRO A 141 5.75 20.20 28.98
C PRO A 141 7.07 19.42 29.07
N GLU A 142 7.15 18.54 30.07
CA GLU A 142 8.28 17.62 30.20
C GLU A 142 8.35 16.65 29.02
N ASP A 143 7.22 16.06 28.65
CA ASP A 143 7.05 15.31 27.41
C ASP A 143 6.49 16.22 26.31
N ASP A 144 7.36 16.56 25.36
CA ASP A 144 7.03 17.42 24.23
C ASP A 144 6.95 16.64 22.91
N THR A 145 6.89 15.30 22.94
CA THR A 145 6.92 14.45 21.74
C THR A 145 5.84 14.80 20.73
N ALA A 146 4.61 15.07 21.21
CA ALA A 146 3.50 15.50 20.35
C ALA A 146 3.67 16.92 19.78
N LEU A 147 4.49 17.77 20.42
CA LEU A 147 4.72 19.15 20.00
C LEU A 147 5.77 19.27 18.89
N ARG A 148 6.70 18.31 18.80
CA ARG A 148 7.85 18.30 17.87
C ARG A 148 7.48 18.35 16.39
N LYS A 149 6.24 17.98 16.06
CA LYS A 149 5.71 18.01 14.69
C LYS A 149 5.29 19.42 14.23
N HIS A 150 5.26 20.40 15.14
CA HIS A 150 4.76 21.74 14.87
C HIS A 150 5.84 22.79 15.09
N GLU A 151 5.70 23.89 14.36
CA GLU A 151 6.47 25.11 14.62
C GLU A 151 5.79 25.96 15.71
N TRP A 152 6.60 26.57 16.56
CA TRP A 152 6.14 27.33 17.73
C TRP A 152 6.78 28.70 17.76
N ARG A 153 5.98 29.75 17.90
CA ARG A 153 6.46 31.12 18.03
C ARG A 153 6.47 31.54 19.49
N ASP A 154 7.61 31.95 19.99
CA ASP A 154 7.76 32.47 21.35
C ASP A 154 7.31 33.94 21.47
N ARG A 155 7.31 34.48 22.70
CA ARG A 155 6.88 35.87 22.96
C ARG A 155 7.73 36.93 22.25
N LEU A 156 8.96 36.60 21.86
CA LEU A 156 9.89 37.48 21.15
C LEU A 156 9.75 37.35 19.63
N GLY A 157 8.83 36.52 19.16
CA GLY A 157 8.59 36.27 17.74
C GLY A 157 9.56 35.26 17.12
N ARG A 158 10.42 34.60 17.91
CA ARG A 158 11.34 33.58 17.39
C ARG A 158 10.56 32.29 17.15
N ILE A 159 10.82 31.67 16.01
CA ILE A 159 10.23 30.39 15.62
C ILE A 159 11.13 29.26 16.11
N TRP A 160 10.50 28.31 16.77
CA TRP A 160 11.07 27.09 17.29
C TRP A 160 10.52 25.91 16.52
N TYR A 161 11.40 25.05 16.04
CA TYR A 161 11.03 23.79 15.40
C TYR A 161 11.93 22.68 15.94
N HIS A 162 11.42 21.46 15.94
CA HIS A 162 12.22 20.29 16.32
C HIS A 162 12.78 19.67 15.04
N GLY A 163 14.09 19.61 14.94
CA GLY A 163 14.75 19.17 13.71
C GLY A 163 16.15 18.65 13.97
N PHE A 164 16.81 18.26 12.88
CA PHE A 164 18.17 17.77 12.92
C PHE A 164 19.15 18.93 12.73
N ALA A 165 19.99 19.20 13.73
CA ALA A 165 21.04 20.20 13.67
C ALA A 165 22.42 19.55 13.83
N GLY A 166 22.96 19.02 12.72
CA GLY A 166 24.32 18.48 12.66
C GLY A 166 24.48 17.07 13.23
N PHE A 167 24.51 16.91 14.56
CA PHE A 167 24.83 15.63 15.23
C PHE A 167 23.78 15.16 16.24
N ASP A 168 22.76 15.98 16.52
CA ASP A 168 21.71 15.64 17.48
C ASP A 168 20.37 16.21 17.02
N THR A 169 19.29 15.56 17.45
CA THR A 169 17.92 16.01 17.23
C THR A 169 17.49 16.88 18.41
N GLY A 170 17.00 18.08 18.13
CA GLY A 170 16.55 18.97 19.20
C GLY A 170 15.75 20.16 18.70
N TRP A 171 15.26 20.93 19.66
CA TRP A 171 14.62 22.22 19.38
C TRP A 171 15.64 23.23 18.91
N SER A 172 15.30 23.94 17.85
CA SER A 172 16.13 25.01 17.27
C SER A 172 15.31 26.28 17.13
N GLY A 173 15.85 27.38 17.66
CA GLY A 173 15.27 28.72 17.53
C GLY A 173 15.90 29.49 16.37
N GLY A 174 15.07 30.04 15.49
CA GLY A 174 15.47 30.70 14.25
C GLY A 174 16.73 31.58 14.36
N GLY A 175 17.84 31.08 13.81
CA GLY A 175 19.07 31.84 13.56
C GLY A 175 20.28 31.52 14.43
N ALA A 176 20.17 30.68 15.47
CA ALA A 176 21.33 30.24 16.26
C ALA A 176 21.16 28.81 16.78
N LEU A 177 22.28 28.09 16.96
CA LEU A 177 22.35 26.78 17.61
C LEU A 177 22.02 26.95 19.10
N ILE A 178 20.73 27.14 19.41
CA ILE A 178 20.23 27.17 20.77
C ILE A 178 19.90 25.74 21.14
N TRP A 179 20.83 25.09 21.83
CA TRP A 179 20.64 23.77 22.40
C TRP A 179 19.76 23.89 23.65
N GLY A 180 18.46 23.64 23.52
CA GLY A 180 17.56 23.62 24.67
C GLY A 180 16.09 23.64 24.29
N LYS A 181 15.24 23.22 25.24
CA LYS A 181 13.78 23.39 25.11
C LYS A 181 13.44 24.88 24.95
N PRO A 182 12.35 25.21 24.25
CA PRO A 182 11.87 26.58 24.15
C PRO A 182 11.71 27.19 25.57
N SER A 183 12.31 28.36 25.80
CA SER A 183 12.48 28.93 27.14
C SER A 183 11.78 30.27 27.39
N ASP A 184 11.04 30.81 26.40
CA ASP A 184 10.45 32.16 26.44
C ASP A 184 8.95 32.19 26.08
N GLY A 185 8.14 31.45 26.82
CA GLY A 185 6.69 31.37 26.63
C GLY A 185 5.93 32.70 26.87
N PRO A 186 4.65 32.78 26.50
CA PRO A 186 3.85 31.71 25.90
C PRO A 186 4.27 31.42 24.46
N TRP A 187 4.06 30.18 24.03
CA TRP A 187 4.32 29.73 22.66
C TRP A 187 3.02 29.57 21.91
N ILE A 188 2.96 30.14 20.72
CA ILE A 188 1.81 30.06 19.83
C ILE A 188 2.17 29.14 18.68
N ARG A 189 1.32 28.16 18.39
CA ARG A 189 1.51 27.27 17.25
C ARG A 189 1.48 28.08 15.96
N VAL A 190 2.52 27.95 15.14
CA VAL A 190 2.53 28.52 13.80
C VAL A 190 1.66 27.61 12.95
N VAL A 191 0.50 28.11 12.54
CA VAL A 191 -0.35 27.46 11.55
C VAL A 191 0.06 28.05 10.21
N ASP A 192 0.56 27.22 9.31
CA ASP A 192 0.86 27.65 7.94
C ASP A 192 -0.39 28.30 7.33
N ALA A 193 -0.22 29.50 6.77
CA ALA A 193 -1.25 30.24 6.06
C ALA A 193 -1.30 29.84 4.59
#